data_AF-A0A2R5G2R1-F1
#
_entry.id   AF-A0A2R5G2R1-F1
#
_cell.length_a   1.000
_cell.length_b   1.000
_cell.length_c   1.000
_cell.angle_alpha   90.00
_cell.angle_beta   90.00
_cell.angle_gamma   90.00
#
_symmetry.space_group_name_H-M   'P 1'
#
loop_
_entity.id
_entity.type
_entity.pdbx_description
1 polymer ?
#
loop_
_entity_poly.entity_id
_entity_poly.type
_entity_poly.pdbx_seq_one_letter_code
_entity_poly.pdbx_strand_id
1 'polypeptide(L)'
;MADQLQSMTGMSAEEAQGFLDMAGGDVEGAVNLYFSMMGDGGGGGGAGAAGQSGGASGPEYLRDFELTQVLFGGEKPAEAWTQQALDWYENGVGITQVKNGPCGVLAALEALVVASRLERGSAVLDPKEPVSDEEYAHIVSTVIARCTESSGKSEATMCLWRAGAKHESMDTKSVKLDQVETFVHDHMEDYASKGFLEVLLCSCVLSHGVEQTQQEVLMGGGELPLIVGPNQLCTSELLLLLLAGRCVGNVGAYALGGGKVDLEVPSGVGLLSFSELESGIPVHDQLKKPAHPVWVLHGGDHFTVLFSETPLDTYKPPLELWQFNGLPPAGPRMAHITIRGDKEAEPAPEQHQEAYFKPAVGEIEDIVQAHPDDKAAKPEEWQEWRFEAVLAVDDPSVKGPDRPASMPAPVIFTLSSENEPATGEPWRCASCYRTRFETMCFGQNEAGTTVCQSCGQTRADAGYSLWLHFDELPLEWQRKMNRRHAPKLVSLLQTKWPDCTVECNEGKMPSA
;
A
#
# COMPACT_ATOMS: atom_id res chain seq x y z
N MET A 1 -24.62 -19.79 0.04
CA MET A 1 -23.56 -18.84 0.44
C MET A 1 -23.42 -17.75 -0.62
N ALA A 2 -23.21 -18.09 -1.91
CA ALA A 2 -23.22 -17.11 -3.00
C ALA A 2 -24.52 -16.30 -3.09
N ASP A 3 -25.69 -16.93 -2.97
CA ASP A 3 -26.98 -16.23 -2.99
C ASP A 3 -27.16 -15.23 -1.83
N GLN A 4 -26.53 -15.51 -0.69
CA GLN A 4 -26.57 -14.65 0.49
C GLN A 4 -25.68 -13.42 0.28
N LEU A 5 -24.48 -13.61 -0.28
CA LEU A 5 -23.59 -12.51 -0.65
C LEU A 5 -24.22 -11.62 -1.73
N GLN A 6 -24.79 -12.20 -2.79
CA GLN A 6 -25.52 -11.46 -3.83
C GLN A 6 -26.62 -10.57 -3.24
N SER A 7 -27.37 -11.08 -2.26
CA SER A 7 -28.43 -10.30 -1.60
C SER A 7 -27.92 -9.13 -0.77
N MET A 8 -26.66 -9.20 -0.29
CA MET A 8 -26.04 -8.19 0.56
C MET A 8 -25.25 -7.14 -0.24
N THR A 9 -24.67 -7.53 -1.38
CA THR A 9 -23.74 -6.70 -2.15
C THR A 9 -24.31 -6.24 -3.50
N GLY A 10 -25.37 -6.89 -4.00
CA GLY A 10 -25.98 -6.60 -5.31
C GLY A 10 -25.23 -7.17 -6.51
N MET A 11 -24.22 -8.01 -6.27
CA MET A 11 -23.34 -8.58 -7.30
C MET A 11 -24.01 -9.69 -8.12
N SER A 12 -23.47 -10.01 -9.30
CA SER A 12 -23.85 -11.21 -10.04
C SER A 12 -23.38 -12.49 -9.32
N ALA A 13 -23.96 -13.64 -9.68
CA ALA A 13 -23.63 -14.91 -9.05
C ALA A 13 -22.17 -15.35 -9.25
N GLU A 14 -21.59 -14.98 -10.39
CA GLU A 14 -20.22 -15.33 -10.75
C GLU A 14 -19.22 -14.47 -9.95
N GLU A 15 -19.51 -13.18 -9.78
CA GLU A 15 -18.71 -12.28 -8.95
C GLU A 15 -18.81 -12.65 -7.46
N ALA A 16 -20.01 -12.93 -6.95
CA ALA A 16 -20.19 -13.38 -5.57
C ALA A 16 -19.44 -14.69 -5.26
N GLN A 17 -19.38 -15.61 -6.23
CA GLN A 17 -18.58 -16.82 -6.09
C GLN A 17 -17.07 -16.51 -6.03
N GLY A 18 -16.59 -15.59 -6.88
CA GLY A 18 -15.20 -15.13 -6.84
C GLY A 18 -14.79 -14.55 -5.49
N PHE A 19 -15.64 -13.73 -4.87
CA PHE A 19 -15.37 -13.17 -3.54
C PHE A 19 -15.43 -14.21 -2.41
N LEU A 20 -16.32 -15.20 -2.51
CA LEU A 20 -16.33 -16.32 -1.58
C LEU A 20 -15.09 -17.18 -1.71
N ASP A 21 -14.61 -17.42 -2.93
CA ASP A 21 -13.38 -18.19 -3.14
C ASP A 21 -12.16 -17.44 -2.59
N MET A 22 -12.11 -16.10 -2.74
CA MET A 22 -11.08 -15.25 -2.14
C MET A 22 -11.14 -15.22 -0.61
N ALA A 23 -12.33 -15.31 -0.02
CA ALA A 23 -12.55 -15.36 1.43
C ALA A 23 -12.55 -16.79 2.02
N GLY A 24 -12.14 -17.81 1.26
CA GLY A 24 -12.07 -19.19 1.75
C GLY A 24 -13.45 -19.80 2.09
N GLY A 25 -14.51 -19.31 1.46
CA GLY A 25 -15.89 -19.73 1.68
C GLY A 25 -16.61 -18.98 2.81
N ASP A 26 -15.96 -18.02 3.45
CA ASP A 26 -16.58 -17.18 4.48
C ASP A 26 -17.37 -16.01 3.86
N VAL A 27 -18.67 -15.93 4.18
CA VAL A 27 -19.55 -14.89 3.66
C VAL A 27 -19.20 -13.53 4.27
N GLU A 28 -18.83 -13.47 5.55
CA GLU A 28 -18.52 -12.19 6.21
C GLU A 28 -17.17 -11.63 5.73
N GLY A 29 -16.16 -12.48 5.58
CA GLY A 29 -14.91 -12.16 4.90
C GLY A 29 -15.10 -11.72 3.44
N ALA A 30 -15.99 -12.38 2.69
CA ALA A 30 -16.30 -11.99 1.30
C ALA A 30 -17.01 -10.64 1.21
N VAL A 31 -17.91 -10.33 2.15
CA VAL A 31 -18.56 -9.02 2.29
C VAL A 31 -17.52 -7.95 2.62
N ASN A 32 -16.61 -8.22 3.56
CA ASN A 32 -15.58 -7.28 3.95
C ASN A 32 -14.56 -7.03 2.83
N LEU A 33 -14.15 -8.07 2.08
CA LEU A 33 -13.34 -7.92 0.87
C LEU A 33 -14.05 -7.08 -0.19
N TYR A 34 -15.35 -7.32 -0.39
CA TYR A 34 -16.14 -6.55 -1.36
C TYR A 34 -16.20 -5.07 -0.98
N PHE A 35 -16.47 -4.76 0.29
CA PHE A 35 -16.54 -3.37 0.76
C PHE A 35 -15.16 -2.70 0.86
N SER A 36 -14.09 -3.43 1.19
CA SER A 36 -12.73 -2.89 1.15
C SER A 36 -12.27 -2.58 -0.28
N MET A 37 -12.73 -3.35 -1.26
CA MET A 37 -12.47 -3.07 -2.68
C MET A 37 -13.37 -1.97 -3.26
N MET A 38 -14.50 -1.65 -2.62
CA MET A 38 -15.48 -0.66 -3.08
C MET A 38 -15.44 0.68 -2.33
N GLY A 39 -14.74 0.77 -1.19
CA GLY A 39 -14.75 1.93 -0.31
C GLY A 39 -13.38 2.41 0.12
N ASP A 40 -12.82 3.35 -0.63
CA ASP A 40 -11.92 4.36 -0.08
C ASP A 40 -12.79 5.51 0.45
N GLY A 41 -12.78 5.73 1.75
CA GLY A 41 -13.61 6.72 2.42
C GLY A 41 -13.90 6.42 3.88
N GLY A 42 -12.93 6.65 4.77
CA GLY A 42 -13.21 6.80 6.19
C GLY A 42 -12.07 6.40 7.10
N GLY A 43 -11.20 7.35 7.43
CA GLY A 43 -10.42 7.30 8.66
C GLY A 43 -11.36 7.23 9.87
N GLY A 44 -11.15 6.24 10.73
CA GLY A 44 -11.95 6.04 11.92
C GLY A 44 -11.24 5.10 12.88
N GLY A 45 -10.48 5.70 13.82
CA GLY A 45 -9.89 4.98 14.94
C GLY A 45 -10.96 4.28 15.77
N GLY A 46 -10.91 2.94 15.78
CA GLY A 46 -11.70 2.10 16.65
C GLY A 46 -10.93 1.80 17.92
N ALA A 47 -11.30 2.46 19.02
CA ALA A 47 -10.81 2.13 20.36
C ALA A 47 -11.07 0.65 20.67
N GLY A 48 -9.99 -0.11 20.88
CA GLY A 48 -10.05 -1.51 21.28
C GLY A 48 -10.76 -1.68 22.62
N ALA A 49 -11.91 -2.33 22.59
CA ALA A 49 -12.58 -2.83 23.78
C ALA A 49 -11.78 -4.01 24.35
N ALA A 50 -11.31 -3.86 25.59
CA ALA A 50 -10.63 -4.91 26.34
C ALA A 50 -11.53 -6.13 26.52
N GLY A 51 -11.28 -7.18 25.74
CA GLY A 51 -11.86 -8.51 25.91
C GLY A 51 -11.08 -9.32 26.91
N GLN A 52 -11.73 -9.73 28.01
CA GLN A 52 -11.16 -10.57 29.06
C GLN A 52 -10.78 -11.95 28.53
N SER A 53 -9.54 -12.36 28.78
CA SER A 53 -9.00 -13.68 28.48
C SER A 53 -9.62 -14.76 29.37
N GLY A 54 -10.51 -15.58 28.81
CA GLY A 54 -10.94 -16.85 29.38
C GLY A 54 -9.96 -17.96 29.03
N GLY A 55 -9.25 -18.49 30.02
CA GLY A 55 -8.29 -19.58 29.85
C GLY A 55 -8.96 -20.90 29.46
N ALA A 56 -8.47 -21.51 28.39
CA ALA A 56 -8.68 -22.93 28.09
C ALA A 56 -7.31 -23.53 27.72
N SER A 57 -6.82 -24.42 28.59
CA SER A 57 -5.58 -25.16 28.44
C SER A 57 -5.70 -26.21 27.32
N GLY A 58 -5.14 -25.90 26.15
CA GLY A 58 -4.77 -26.86 25.11
C GLY A 58 -3.28 -27.21 25.17
N PRO A 59 -2.82 -28.29 24.51
CA PRO A 59 -1.43 -28.76 24.61
C PRO A 59 -0.45 -27.69 24.10
N GLU A 60 0.61 -27.46 24.89
CA GLU A 60 1.63 -26.42 24.71
C GLU A 60 2.27 -26.47 23.32
N TYR A 61 2.02 -25.42 22.55
CA TYR A 61 2.74 -25.10 21.32
C TYR A 61 4.00 -24.32 21.73
N LEU A 62 5.14 -24.99 21.86
CA LEU A 62 6.41 -24.37 22.26
C LEU A 62 7.09 -23.69 21.06
N ARG A 63 6.45 -22.63 20.54
CA ARG A 63 7.19 -21.48 19.99
C ARG A 63 7.50 -20.57 21.16
N ASP A 64 8.59 -19.80 21.10
CA ASP A 64 8.74 -18.66 22.02
C ASP A 64 7.50 -17.78 21.84
N PHE A 65 6.66 -17.75 22.88
CA PHE A 65 5.35 -17.10 22.83
C PHE A 65 5.50 -15.64 22.40
N GLU A 66 6.52 -14.96 22.91
CA GLU A 66 6.83 -13.56 22.58
C GLU A 66 7.13 -13.35 21.09
N LEU A 67 7.86 -14.28 20.46
CA LEU A 67 8.22 -14.16 19.04
C LEU A 67 6.98 -14.34 18.15
N THR A 68 6.11 -15.27 18.52
CA THR A 68 4.84 -15.48 17.81
C THR A 68 3.87 -14.31 18.05
N GLN A 69 3.90 -13.69 19.23
CA GLN A 69 3.16 -12.45 19.52
C GLN A 69 3.61 -11.29 18.64
N VAL A 70 4.93 -11.07 18.52
CA VAL A 70 5.47 -9.98 17.69
C VAL A 70 5.21 -10.20 16.21
N LEU A 71 5.43 -11.43 15.71
CA LEU A 71 5.28 -11.70 14.28
C LEU A 71 3.82 -11.90 13.86
N PHE A 72 3.04 -12.69 14.59
CA PHE A 72 1.72 -13.19 14.17
C PHE A 72 0.60 -12.93 15.18
N GLY A 73 0.82 -12.10 16.22
CA GLY A 73 -0.19 -11.79 17.23
C GLY A 73 -0.55 -12.98 18.13
N GLY A 74 0.33 -13.98 18.20
CA GLY A 74 0.10 -15.22 18.94
C GLY A 74 -0.65 -16.29 18.13
N GLU A 75 -1.06 -15.98 16.91
CA GLU A 75 -1.70 -16.93 16.02
C GLU A 75 -0.67 -17.82 15.31
N LYS A 76 -1.16 -18.93 14.76
CA LYS A 76 -0.34 -19.76 13.88
C LYS A 76 -0.21 -19.09 12.51
N PRO A 77 0.97 -19.13 11.87
CA PRO A 77 1.13 -18.64 10.52
C PRO A 77 0.20 -19.36 9.56
N ALA A 78 -0.41 -18.61 8.66
CA ALA A 78 -1.30 -19.14 7.64
C ALA A 78 -0.54 -20.06 6.67
N GLU A 79 -1.30 -20.83 5.91
CA GLU A 79 -0.75 -21.70 4.86
C GLU A 79 0.12 -20.93 3.85
N ALA A 80 -0.23 -19.66 3.57
CA ALA A 80 0.56 -18.78 2.71
C ALA A 80 2.01 -18.62 3.17
N TRP A 81 2.26 -18.60 4.49
CA TRP A 81 3.58 -18.46 5.08
C TRP A 81 4.30 -19.80 5.22
N THR A 82 3.57 -20.86 5.58
CA THR A 82 4.15 -22.19 5.83
C THR A 82 4.44 -22.97 4.55
N GLN A 83 3.66 -22.76 3.47
CA GLN A 83 3.82 -23.48 2.21
C GLN A 83 4.69 -22.77 1.18
N GLN A 84 5.03 -21.48 1.40
CA GLN A 84 5.94 -20.75 0.52
C GLN A 84 7.35 -21.35 0.64
N ALA A 85 7.89 -21.77 -0.51
CA ALA A 85 9.29 -22.12 -0.70
C ALA A 85 9.96 -21.04 -1.58
N LEU A 86 11.29 -21.03 -1.64
CA LEU A 86 12.02 -20.25 -2.61
C LEU A 86 11.87 -20.91 -3.99
N ASP A 87 11.17 -20.23 -4.89
CA ASP A 87 10.92 -20.70 -6.25
C ASP A 87 11.10 -19.53 -7.23
N TRP A 88 12.27 -19.46 -7.85
CA TRP A 88 12.64 -18.38 -8.78
C TRP A 88 11.85 -18.49 -10.08
N TYR A 89 11.09 -17.46 -10.41
CA TYR A 89 10.29 -17.37 -11.62
C TYR A 89 11.17 -17.47 -12.88
N GLU A 90 10.96 -18.51 -13.68
CA GLU A 90 11.74 -18.82 -14.88
C GLU A 90 13.26 -18.91 -14.63
N ASN A 91 13.69 -19.15 -13.38
CA ASN A 91 15.08 -19.01 -12.91
C ASN A 91 15.62 -17.57 -13.08
N GLY A 92 14.79 -16.54 -12.97
CA GLY A 92 15.22 -15.14 -12.93
C GLY A 92 15.30 -14.59 -11.50
N VAL A 93 15.23 -13.26 -11.39
CA VAL A 93 15.29 -12.54 -10.11
C VAL A 93 13.96 -12.44 -9.35
N GLY A 94 12.85 -12.87 -9.95
CA GLY A 94 11.52 -12.82 -9.29
C GLY A 94 11.23 -14.10 -8.53
N ILE A 95 10.50 -14.03 -7.40
CA ILE A 95 10.08 -15.19 -6.61
C ILE A 95 8.58 -15.45 -6.81
N THR A 96 8.22 -16.68 -7.19
CA THR A 96 6.82 -17.06 -7.35
C THR A 96 6.13 -17.12 -5.99
N GLN A 97 5.02 -16.37 -5.83
CA GLN A 97 4.24 -16.36 -4.61
C GLN A 97 3.05 -17.32 -4.72
N VAL A 98 2.87 -18.18 -3.72
CA VAL A 98 1.84 -19.23 -3.76
C VAL A 98 0.45 -18.71 -3.38
N LYS A 99 0.36 -17.88 -2.33
CA LYS A 99 -0.88 -17.30 -1.80
C LYS A 99 -0.63 -15.89 -1.27
N ASN A 100 -1.68 -15.08 -1.12
CA ASN A 100 -1.59 -13.76 -0.53
C ASN A 100 -1.06 -13.81 0.92
N GLY A 101 -0.28 -12.81 1.34
CA GLY A 101 0.33 -12.73 2.68
C GLY A 101 1.80 -12.30 2.67
N PRO A 102 2.75 -13.15 2.23
CA PRO A 102 4.19 -12.91 2.39
C PRO A 102 4.83 -11.98 1.35
N CYS A 103 4.05 -11.31 0.49
CA CYS A 103 4.57 -10.52 -0.64
C CYS A 103 5.63 -9.49 -0.25
N GLY A 104 5.48 -8.80 0.90
CA GLY A 104 6.47 -7.81 1.34
C GLY A 104 7.85 -8.42 1.67
N VAL A 105 7.89 -9.63 2.23
CA VAL A 105 9.16 -10.33 2.51
C VAL A 105 9.80 -10.82 1.21
N LEU A 106 9.00 -11.36 0.29
CA LEU A 106 9.48 -11.83 -1.02
C LEU A 106 10.01 -10.65 -1.85
N ALA A 107 9.26 -9.55 -1.94
CA ALA A 107 9.66 -8.34 -2.64
C ALA A 107 10.95 -7.73 -2.08
N ALA A 108 11.15 -7.77 -0.76
CA ALA A 108 12.41 -7.33 -0.14
C ALA A 108 13.60 -8.19 -0.60
N LEU A 109 13.46 -9.52 -0.60
CA LEU A 109 14.52 -10.43 -1.03
C LEU A 109 14.84 -10.26 -2.52
N GLU A 110 13.83 -10.17 -3.37
CA GLU A 110 13.97 -9.89 -4.81
C GLU A 110 14.70 -8.57 -5.06
N ALA A 111 14.26 -7.49 -4.41
CA ALA A 111 14.87 -6.18 -4.55
C ALA A 111 16.35 -6.19 -4.10
N LEU A 112 16.68 -6.92 -3.04
CA LEU A 112 18.05 -7.05 -2.54
C LEU A 112 18.95 -7.86 -3.50
N VAL A 113 18.44 -8.91 -4.15
CA VAL A 113 19.17 -9.61 -5.22
C VAL A 113 19.51 -8.64 -6.35
N VAL A 114 18.51 -7.90 -6.84
CA VAL A 114 18.71 -6.94 -7.94
C VAL A 114 19.70 -5.85 -7.54
N ALA A 115 19.57 -5.28 -6.35
CA ALA A 115 20.48 -4.25 -5.84
C ALA A 115 21.93 -4.78 -5.73
N SER A 116 22.12 -5.99 -5.21
CA SER A 116 23.45 -6.62 -5.09
C SER A 116 24.11 -6.84 -6.45
N ARG A 117 23.36 -7.27 -7.46
CA ARG A 117 23.88 -7.43 -8.84
C ARG A 117 24.29 -6.10 -9.46
N LEU A 118 23.50 -5.05 -9.26
CA LEU A 118 23.81 -3.71 -9.75
C LEU A 118 25.07 -3.12 -9.07
N GLU A 119 25.25 -3.35 -7.77
CA GLU A 119 26.43 -2.90 -7.02
C GLU A 119 27.73 -3.57 -7.51
N ARG A 120 27.66 -4.85 -7.88
CA ARG A 120 28.84 -5.63 -8.33
C ARG A 120 29.32 -5.27 -9.75
N GLY A 121 28.63 -4.36 -10.44
CA GLY A 121 29.09 -3.78 -11.69
C GLY A 121 28.85 -4.61 -12.95
N SER A 122 27.84 -5.49 -12.96
CA SER A 122 27.34 -6.07 -14.21
C SER A 122 26.80 -4.93 -15.09
N ALA A 123 27.42 -4.72 -16.26
CA ALA A 123 27.18 -3.54 -17.11
C ALA A 123 25.72 -3.38 -17.57
N VAL A 124 24.92 -4.45 -17.49
CA VAL A 124 23.47 -4.52 -17.67
C VAL A 124 22.97 -5.71 -16.84
N LEU A 125 21.99 -5.52 -15.96
CA LEU A 125 21.32 -6.62 -15.26
C LEU A 125 20.38 -7.36 -16.23
N ASP A 126 20.53 -8.68 -16.38
CA ASP A 126 19.53 -9.51 -17.05
C ASP A 126 18.55 -10.06 -15.99
N PRO A 127 17.26 -9.66 -15.99
CA PRO A 127 16.29 -10.14 -15.00
C PRO A 127 16.00 -11.65 -15.10
N LYS A 128 16.44 -12.31 -16.18
CA LYS A 128 16.30 -13.75 -16.41
C LYS A 128 17.55 -14.54 -16.03
N GLU A 129 18.60 -13.88 -15.56
CA GLU A 129 19.80 -14.57 -15.10
C GLU A 129 19.51 -15.34 -13.79
N PRO A 130 19.83 -16.65 -13.72
CA PRO A 130 19.66 -17.48 -12.54
C PRO A 130 20.28 -16.90 -11.28
N VAL A 131 19.52 -16.92 -10.20
CA VAL A 131 20.01 -16.65 -8.85
C VAL A 131 20.59 -17.95 -8.29
N SER A 132 21.87 -17.93 -7.92
CA SER A 132 22.53 -19.11 -7.34
C SER A 132 22.25 -19.23 -5.84
N ASP A 133 22.45 -20.43 -5.29
CA ASP A 133 22.33 -20.67 -3.85
C ASP A 133 23.31 -19.79 -3.04
N GLU A 134 24.52 -19.55 -3.57
CA GLU A 134 25.51 -18.67 -2.94
C GLU A 134 25.05 -17.20 -2.96
N GLU A 135 24.46 -16.75 -4.06
CA GLU A 135 23.91 -15.40 -4.16
C GLU A 135 22.74 -15.21 -3.18
N TYR A 136 21.81 -16.17 -3.12
CA TYR A 136 20.71 -16.13 -2.18
C TYR A 136 21.18 -16.17 -0.72
N ALA A 137 22.15 -17.04 -0.40
CA ALA A 137 22.74 -17.11 0.94
C ALA A 137 23.39 -15.78 1.34
N HIS A 138 24.06 -15.10 0.41
CA HIS A 138 24.63 -13.78 0.61
C HIS A 138 23.56 -12.70 0.88
N ILE A 139 22.42 -12.74 0.19
CA ILE A 139 21.32 -11.80 0.45
C ILE A 139 20.73 -12.03 1.85
N VAL A 140 20.41 -13.28 2.19
CA VAL A 140 19.86 -13.62 3.52
C VAL A 140 20.85 -13.25 4.63
N SER A 141 22.14 -13.52 4.44
CA SER A 141 23.18 -13.17 5.42
C SER A 141 23.27 -11.67 5.63
N THR A 142 23.19 -10.88 4.54
CA THR A 142 23.21 -9.42 4.58
C THR A 142 22.01 -8.86 5.34
N VAL A 143 20.82 -9.42 5.13
CA VAL A 143 19.61 -9.02 5.88
C VAL A 143 19.79 -9.26 7.39
N ILE A 144 20.22 -10.46 7.77
CA ILE A 144 20.38 -10.84 9.17
C ILE A 144 21.53 -10.06 9.83
N ALA A 145 22.64 -9.85 9.12
CA ALA A 145 23.76 -9.04 9.58
C ALA A 145 23.30 -7.60 9.86
N ARG A 146 22.53 -6.99 8.96
CA ARG A 146 21.99 -5.64 9.14
C ARG A 146 21.07 -5.54 10.37
N CYS A 147 20.20 -6.53 10.58
CA CYS A 147 19.35 -6.62 11.78
C CYS A 147 20.18 -6.73 13.07
N THR A 148 21.29 -7.46 13.01
CA THR A 148 22.21 -7.66 14.14
C THR A 148 22.95 -6.36 14.47
N GLU A 149 23.54 -5.72 13.46
CA GLU A 149 24.35 -4.51 13.60
C GLU A 149 23.52 -3.32 14.09
N SER A 150 22.29 -3.16 13.61
CA SER A 150 21.37 -2.10 14.05
C SER A 150 20.97 -2.22 15.54
N SER A 151 21.10 -3.41 16.12
CA SER A 151 20.91 -3.66 17.56
C SER A 151 22.19 -3.50 18.39
N GLY A 152 23.33 -3.18 17.74
CA GLY A 152 24.63 -3.07 18.39
C GLY A 152 25.25 -4.40 18.82
N LYS A 153 24.73 -5.54 18.33
CA LYS A 153 25.26 -6.88 18.59
C LYS A 153 26.38 -7.23 17.60
N SER A 154 27.26 -8.14 18.01
CA SER A 154 28.36 -8.66 17.18
C SER A 154 28.15 -10.10 16.68
N GLU A 155 27.08 -10.76 17.14
CA GLU A 155 26.71 -12.12 16.75
C GLU A 155 25.20 -12.17 16.47
N ALA A 156 24.85 -12.81 15.36
CA ALA A 156 23.48 -13.04 14.94
C ALA A 156 22.88 -14.22 15.71
N THR A 157 21.58 -14.16 16.00
CA THR A 157 20.81 -15.30 16.52
C THR A 157 20.11 -15.98 15.35
N MET A 158 20.68 -17.09 14.89
CA MET A 158 20.18 -17.87 13.76
C MET A 158 19.19 -18.93 14.22
N CYS A 159 18.07 -19.06 13.53
CA CYS A 159 17.10 -20.14 13.73
C CYS A 159 17.31 -21.29 12.75
N LEU A 160 16.93 -22.49 13.17
CA LEU A 160 16.81 -23.70 12.36
C LEU A 160 15.57 -24.47 12.80
N TRP A 161 14.95 -25.23 11.89
CA TRP A 161 13.89 -26.14 12.31
C TRP A 161 14.47 -27.27 13.17
N ARG A 162 13.81 -27.59 14.28
CA ARG A 162 14.19 -28.81 15.01
C ARG A 162 13.82 -30.02 14.16
N ALA A 163 14.74 -30.98 14.08
CA ALA A 163 14.57 -32.19 13.27
C ALA A 163 13.22 -32.88 13.58
N GLY A 164 12.37 -33.03 12.54
CA GLY A 164 11.05 -33.65 12.64
C GLY A 164 9.93 -32.78 13.23
N ALA A 165 10.20 -31.51 13.57
CA ALA A 165 9.25 -30.58 14.21
C ALA A 165 9.06 -29.29 13.39
N LYS A 166 9.02 -29.43 12.06
CA LYS A 166 8.86 -28.30 11.14
C LYS A 166 7.51 -27.62 11.35
N HIS A 167 7.49 -26.28 11.39
CA HIS A 167 6.35 -25.44 11.80
C HIS A 167 5.93 -25.56 13.27
N GLU A 168 6.64 -26.36 14.08
CA GLU A 168 6.31 -26.58 15.49
C GLU A 168 7.36 -25.98 16.43
N SER A 169 8.65 -26.23 16.19
CA SER A 169 9.75 -25.81 17.06
C SER A 169 11.01 -25.48 16.27
N MET A 170 11.72 -24.44 16.71
CA MET A 170 13.04 -24.07 16.20
C MET A 170 14.12 -24.19 17.27
N ASP A 171 15.35 -24.43 16.84
CA ASP A 171 16.55 -24.29 17.68
C ASP A 171 17.27 -22.99 17.28
N THR A 172 17.91 -22.33 18.24
CA THR A 172 18.68 -21.10 18.02
C THR A 172 20.18 -21.33 18.18
N LYS A 173 20.99 -20.61 17.41
CA LYS A 173 22.46 -20.62 17.48
C LYS A 173 23.00 -19.20 17.38
N SER A 174 23.94 -18.85 18.25
CA SER A 174 24.73 -17.62 18.11
C SER A 174 25.80 -17.83 17.05
N VAL A 175 25.85 -16.97 16.04
CA VAL A 175 26.77 -17.07 14.91
C VAL A 175 27.43 -15.72 14.68
N LYS A 176 28.76 -15.71 14.52
CA LYS A 176 29.49 -14.48 14.21
C LYS A 176 29.11 -13.95 12.83
N LEU A 177 29.09 -12.63 12.68
CA LEU A 177 28.68 -11.97 11.43
C LEU A 177 29.45 -12.47 10.19
N ASP A 178 30.76 -12.71 10.32
CA ASP A 178 31.61 -13.24 9.25
C ASP A 178 31.35 -14.71 8.89
N GLN A 179 30.50 -15.41 9.65
CA GLN A 179 30.11 -16.81 9.45
C GLN A 179 28.64 -16.99 9.07
N VAL A 180 27.83 -15.91 9.06
CA VAL A 180 26.38 -16.00 8.79
C VAL A 180 26.13 -16.53 7.38
N GLU A 181 26.86 -16.08 6.37
CA GLU A 181 26.70 -16.55 4.99
C GLU A 181 26.97 -18.05 4.86
N THR A 182 28.09 -18.53 5.42
CA THR A 182 28.41 -19.96 5.46
C THR A 182 27.34 -20.74 6.20
N PHE A 183 26.82 -20.21 7.31
CA PHE A 183 25.76 -20.86 8.08
C PHE A 183 24.47 -21.03 7.26
N VAL A 184 24.03 -19.98 6.57
CA VAL A 184 22.84 -20.03 5.71
C VAL A 184 23.03 -21.04 4.59
N HIS A 185 24.19 -20.99 3.93
CA HIS A 185 24.53 -21.93 2.86
C HIS A 185 24.52 -23.39 3.36
N ASP A 186 25.14 -23.69 4.51
CA ASP A 186 25.19 -25.03 5.09
C ASP A 186 23.81 -25.56 5.53
N HIS A 187 22.83 -24.67 5.73
CA HIS A 187 21.48 -24.99 6.15
C HIS A 187 20.42 -24.51 5.14
N MET A 188 20.76 -24.52 3.84
CA MET A 188 19.89 -24.01 2.78
C MET A 188 18.50 -24.68 2.77
N GLU A 189 18.39 -25.94 3.21
CA GLU A 189 17.11 -26.63 3.33
C GLU A 189 16.11 -25.85 4.23
N ASP A 190 16.57 -25.28 5.34
CA ASP A 190 15.73 -24.49 6.25
C ASP A 190 15.47 -23.07 5.72
N TYR A 191 16.41 -22.50 4.95
CA TYR A 191 16.34 -21.13 4.44
C TYR A 191 15.76 -20.98 3.03
N ALA A 192 15.48 -22.07 2.31
CA ALA A 192 14.87 -22.04 0.98
C ALA A 192 13.64 -22.96 0.82
N SER A 193 13.50 -24.01 1.62
CA SER A 193 12.33 -24.90 1.49
C SER A 193 11.08 -24.29 2.12
N LYS A 194 9.93 -24.94 1.95
CA LYS A 194 8.65 -24.56 2.61
C LYS A 194 8.86 -24.18 4.07
N GLY A 195 8.34 -23.04 4.53
CA GLY A 195 8.53 -22.58 5.92
C GLY A 195 9.83 -21.80 6.18
N PHE A 196 10.63 -21.53 5.16
CA PHE A 196 11.83 -20.70 5.32
C PHE A 196 11.51 -19.29 5.78
N LEU A 197 10.35 -18.73 5.41
CA LEU A 197 9.93 -17.41 5.85
C LEU A 197 9.90 -17.32 7.37
N GLU A 198 9.35 -18.33 8.06
CA GLU A 198 9.36 -18.35 9.52
C GLU A 198 10.80 -18.37 10.07
N VAL A 199 11.69 -19.19 9.49
CA VAL A 199 13.09 -19.29 9.93
C VAL A 199 13.82 -17.97 9.75
N LEU A 200 13.67 -17.34 8.58
CA LEU A 200 14.26 -16.04 8.24
C LEU A 200 13.76 -14.96 9.20
N LEU A 201 12.44 -14.83 9.35
CA LEU A 201 11.84 -13.78 10.18
C LEU A 201 12.19 -13.93 11.66
N CYS A 202 12.15 -15.16 12.18
CA CYS A 202 12.60 -15.44 13.54
C CYS A 202 14.08 -15.08 13.72
N SER A 203 14.94 -15.41 12.75
CA SER A 203 16.37 -15.07 12.80
C SER A 203 16.58 -13.54 12.77
N CYS A 204 15.82 -12.81 11.96
CA CYS A 204 15.89 -11.35 11.89
C CYS A 204 15.44 -10.69 13.20
N VAL A 205 14.27 -11.07 13.72
CA VAL A 205 13.71 -10.49 14.95
C VAL A 205 14.53 -10.84 16.18
N LEU A 206 15.08 -12.05 16.29
CA LEU A 206 15.95 -12.41 17.41
C LEU A 206 17.32 -11.73 17.31
N SER A 207 17.88 -11.64 16.10
CA SER A 207 19.14 -10.94 15.85
C SER A 207 19.02 -9.45 16.14
N HIS A 208 17.90 -8.82 15.80
CA HIS A 208 17.60 -7.44 16.19
C HIS A 208 17.27 -7.32 17.69
N GLY A 209 16.39 -8.18 18.19
CA GLY A 209 15.94 -8.24 19.58
C GLY A 209 14.46 -7.88 19.71
N VAL A 210 13.69 -8.77 20.35
CA VAL A 210 12.23 -8.66 20.49
C VAL A 210 11.80 -7.33 21.14
N GLU A 211 12.40 -6.96 22.27
CA GLU A 211 12.09 -5.69 22.96
C GLU A 211 12.38 -4.47 22.09
N GLN A 212 13.49 -4.49 21.35
CA GLN A 212 13.86 -3.39 20.45
C GLN A 212 12.86 -3.28 19.29
N THR A 213 12.48 -4.41 18.69
CA THR A 213 11.42 -4.45 17.68
C THR A 213 10.14 -3.80 18.20
N GLN A 214 9.67 -4.20 19.39
CA GLN A 214 8.43 -3.65 19.98
C GLN A 214 8.53 -2.13 20.22
N GLN A 215 9.67 -1.65 20.70
CA GLN A 215 9.91 -0.22 20.94
C GLN A 215 9.93 0.58 19.63
N GLU A 216 10.57 0.06 18.58
CA GLU A 216 10.67 0.74 17.29
C GLU A 216 9.32 0.85 16.57
N VAL A 217 8.50 -0.21 16.62
CA VAL A 217 7.13 -0.19 16.10
C VAL A 217 6.33 0.93 16.76
N LEU A 218 6.38 1.00 18.10
CA LEU A 218 5.67 2.05 18.86
C LEU A 218 6.19 3.46 18.55
N MET A 219 7.52 3.63 18.43
CA MET A 219 8.11 4.92 18.06
C MET A 219 7.71 5.39 16.66
N GLY A 220 7.50 4.45 15.73
CA GLY A 220 6.98 4.70 14.38
C GLY A 220 5.49 5.03 14.34
N GLY A 221 4.77 4.90 15.46
CA GLY A 221 3.31 5.04 15.50
C GLY A 221 2.56 3.82 14.98
N GLY A 222 3.25 2.70 14.76
CA GLY A 222 2.68 1.43 14.34
C GLY A 222 2.17 0.59 15.50
N GLU A 223 1.52 -0.52 15.18
CA GLU A 223 1.03 -1.50 16.13
C GLU A 223 1.51 -2.91 15.77
N LEU A 224 1.64 -3.76 16.79
CA LEU A 224 1.91 -5.19 16.60
C LEU A 224 0.60 -5.93 16.34
N PRO A 225 0.64 -7.06 15.60
CA PRO A 225 1.83 -7.76 15.12
C PRO A 225 2.40 -7.24 13.80
N LEU A 226 3.63 -7.68 13.46
CA LEU A 226 4.30 -7.36 12.21
C LEU A 226 3.64 -7.98 10.96
N ILE A 227 2.78 -8.98 11.16
CA ILE A 227 1.98 -9.63 10.12
C ILE A 227 0.51 -9.56 10.53
N VAL A 228 -0.28 -8.77 9.80
CA VAL A 228 -1.62 -8.33 10.25
C VAL A 228 -2.76 -9.10 9.58
N GLY A 229 -3.76 -9.48 10.38
CA GLY A 229 -4.97 -10.18 9.93
C GLY A 229 -5.98 -9.27 9.21
N PRO A 230 -7.00 -9.85 8.53
CA PRO A 230 -7.27 -11.28 8.42
C PRO A 230 -6.40 -12.01 7.37
N ASN A 231 -5.80 -11.28 6.43
CA ASN A 231 -5.05 -11.87 5.31
C ASN A 231 -3.56 -12.16 5.63
N GLN A 232 -3.13 -11.91 6.87
CA GLN A 232 -1.74 -12.04 7.33
C GLN A 232 -0.75 -11.32 6.40
N LEU A 233 -1.00 -10.02 6.19
CA LEU A 233 -0.23 -9.16 5.31
C LEU A 233 1.04 -8.64 5.99
N CYS A 234 2.09 -8.47 5.20
CA CYS A 234 3.33 -7.84 5.63
C CYS A 234 3.11 -6.34 5.94
N THR A 235 3.62 -5.87 7.08
CA THR A 235 3.58 -4.44 7.45
C THR A 235 4.79 -3.67 6.90
N SER A 236 4.74 -2.33 6.95
CA SER A 236 5.89 -1.49 6.58
C SER A 236 7.03 -1.64 7.59
N GLU A 237 6.70 -1.87 8.87
CA GLU A 237 7.62 -2.20 9.96
C GLU A 237 8.44 -3.46 9.63
N LEU A 238 7.76 -4.50 9.16
CA LEU A 238 8.42 -5.74 8.75
C LEU A 238 9.29 -5.54 7.50
N LEU A 239 8.78 -4.80 6.51
CA LEU A 239 9.55 -4.49 5.30
C LEU A 239 10.84 -3.73 5.64
N LEU A 240 10.76 -2.70 6.49
CA LEU A 240 11.90 -1.89 6.89
C LEU A 240 12.86 -2.66 7.82
N LEU A 241 12.39 -3.65 8.58
CA LEU A 241 13.31 -4.54 9.29
C LEU A 241 14.24 -5.27 8.30
N LEU A 242 13.71 -5.73 7.16
CA LEU A 242 14.50 -6.44 6.15
C LEU A 242 15.43 -5.49 5.36
N LEU A 243 14.91 -4.33 4.95
CA LEU A 243 15.65 -3.38 4.12
C LEU A 243 16.62 -2.51 4.92
N ALA A 244 16.21 -2.01 6.08
CA ALA A 244 16.96 -1.07 6.91
C ALA A 244 17.55 -1.69 8.18
N GLY A 245 17.16 -2.91 8.55
CA GLY A 245 17.56 -3.53 9.81
C GLY A 245 16.80 -2.98 11.02
N ARG A 246 15.78 -2.13 10.82
CA ARG A 246 15.05 -1.42 11.88
C ARG A 246 13.55 -1.50 11.62
N CYS A 247 12.77 -1.61 12.67
CA CYS A 247 11.32 -1.84 12.62
C CYS A 247 10.50 -0.55 12.80
N VAL A 248 11.03 0.60 12.39
CA VAL A 248 10.32 1.89 12.41
C VAL A 248 9.51 2.02 11.12
N GLY A 249 8.25 1.59 11.13
CA GLY A 249 7.39 1.46 9.94
C GLY A 249 6.86 2.76 9.31
N ASN A 250 7.18 3.92 9.86
CA ASN A 250 6.79 5.19 9.27
C ASN A 250 7.57 5.44 7.98
N VAL A 251 6.92 5.24 6.84
CA VAL A 251 7.49 5.49 5.51
C VAL A 251 7.31 6.94 5.04
N GLY A 252 6.48 7.72 5.75
CA GLY A 252 6.22 9.12 5.47
C GLY A 252 7.37 10.02 5.91
N ALA A 253 7.60 11.11 5.18
CA ALA A 253 8.73 12.02 5.40
C ALA A 253 8.72 12.76 6.75
N TYR A 254 7.66 12.64 7.55
CA TYR A 254 7.46 13.40 8.78
C TYR A 254 7.27 12.51 9.99
N ALA A 255 7.82 12.92 11.13
CA ALA A 255 7.49 12.33 12.43
C ALA A 255 6.08 12.76 12.88
N LEU A 256 5.57 12.15 13.95
CA LEU A 256 4.29 12.52 14.57
C LEU A 256 4.17 14.02 14.92
N GLY A 257 5.29 14.73 15.13
CA GLY A 257 5.33 16.17 15.37
C GLY A 257 5.34 17.05 14.11
N GLY A 258 5.27 16.47 12.91
CA GLY A 258 5.29 17.17 11.63
C GLY A 258 6.68 17.62 11.15
N GLY A 259 7.73 17.45 11.96
CA GLY A 259 9.11 17.71 11.53
C GLY A 259 9.58 16.66 10.53
N LYS A 260 10.27 17.10 9.47
CA LYS A 260 10.89 16.19 8.51
C LYS A 260 11.91 15.30 9.21
N VAL A 261 11.91 14.03 8.86
CA VAL A 261 12.83 13.03 9.37
C VAL A 261 13.51 12.32 8.21
N ASP A 262 14.79 12.06 8.36
CA ASP A 262 15.53 11.23 7.43
C ASP A 262 15.42 9.76 7.84
N LEU A 263 15.35 8.88 6.84
CA LEU A 263 15.41 7.44 7.02
C LEU A 263 16.70 6.92 6.39
N GLU A 264 17.48 6.19 7.18
CA GLU A 264 18.64 5.47 6.67
C GLU A 264 18.19 4.08 6.20
N VAL A 265 18.51 3.75 4.95
CA VAL A 265 18.19 2.46 4.34
C VAL A 265 19.48 1.88 3.75
N PRO A 266 20.31 1.18 4.55
CA PRO A 266 21.62 0.73 4.13
C PRO A 266 21.61 -0.26 2.96
N SER A 267 20.47 -0.90 2.66
CA SER A 267 20.33 -1.73 1.46
C SER A 267 20.37 -0.94 0.16
N GLY A 268 20.17 0.38 0.21
CA GLY A 268 20.09 1.21 -0.98
C GLY A 268 18.86 0.92 -1.85
N VAL A 269 17.87 0.17 -1.35
CA VAL A 269 16.59 -0.13 -1.99
C VAL A 269 15.55 0.91 -1.58
N GLY A 270 14.77 1.40 -2.55
CA GLY A 270 13.73 2.39 -2.34
C GLY A 270 12.36 1.78 -2.03
N LEU A 271 11.39 2.66 -1.76
CA LEU A 271 9.98 2.31 -1.63
C LEU A 271 9.12 3.40 -2.27
N LEU A 272 8.13 2.99 -3.08
CA LEU A 272 7.00 3.84 -3.45
C LEU A 272 5.73 3.26 -2.82
N SER A 273 4.99 4.06 -2.05
CA SER A 273 3.86 3.55 -1.29
C SER A 273 2.56 4.29 -1.58
N PHE A 274 1.48 3.54 -1.71
CA PHE A 274 0.14 4.07 -1.94
C PHE A 274 -0.35 4.90 -0.76
N SER A 275 0.20 4.65 0.44
CA SER A 275 -0.04 5.47 1.64
C SER A 275 0.28 6.96 1.43
N GLU A 276 1.20 7.32 0.54
CA GLU A 276 1.45 8.74 0.19
C GLU A 276 0.24 9.37 -0.51
N LEU A 277 -0.45 8.60 -1.35
CA LEU A 277 -1.64 9.07 -2.05
C LEU A 277 -2.85 9.18 -1.11
N GLU A 278 -2.98 8.23 -0.18
CA GLU A 278 -4.07 8.17 0.81
C GLU A 278 -3.93 9.25 1.89
N SER A 279 -2.73 9.37 2.48
CA SER A 279 -2.47 10.32 3.56
C SER A 279 -2.14 11.73 3.08
N GLY A 280 -1.71 11.88 1.82
CA GLY A 280 -1.15 13.12 1.30
C GLY A 280 0.25 13.45 1.86
N ILE A 281 0.84 12.55 2.64
CA ILE A 281 2.18 12.69 3.19
C ILE A 281 3.19 12.07 2.21
N PRO A 282 4.17 12.84 1.67
CA PRO A 282 5.22 12.28 0.83
C PRO A 282 5.98 11.17 1.55
N VAL A 283 6.35 10.08 0.86
CA VAL A 283 7.31 9.14 1.43
C VAL A 283 8.70 9.78 1.56
N HIS A 284 9.54 9.25 2.45
CA HIS A 284 10.90 9.74 2.65
C HIS A 284 11.68 9.94 1.35
N ASP A 285 12.46 11.02 1.28
CA ASP A 285 13.27 11.35 0.09
C ASP A 285 14.25 10.22 -0.24
N GLN A 286 14.83 9.57 0.77
CA GLN A 286 15.76 8.44 0.61
C GLN A 286 15.08 7.20 0.02
N LEU A 287 13.80 6.98 0.31
CA LEU A 287 13.02 5.88 -0.29
C LEU A 287 12.62 6.19 -1.74
N LYS A 288 12.37 7.46 -2.09
CA LYS A 288 12.12 7.88 -3.48
C LYS A 288 13.39 7.93 -4.33
N LYS A 289 14.52 8.26 -3.72
CA LYS A 289 15.84 8.41 -4.36
C LYS A 289 16.85 7.42 -3.76
N PRO A 290 16.64 6.11 -3.97
CA PRO A 290 17.52 5.07 -3.49
C PRO A 290 18.90 5.10 -4.16
N ALA A 291 19.88 4.39 -3.57
CA ALA A 291 21.22 4.26 -4.12
C ALA A 291 21.26 3.40 -5.39
N HIS A 292 20.35 2.43 -5.49
CA HIS A 292 20.13 1.61 -6.69
C HIS A 292 18.75 1.93 -7.28
N PRO A 293 18.55 1.89 -8.60
CA PRO A 293 17.22 1.99 -9.22
C PRO A 293 16.39 0.74 -8.97
N VAL A 294 16.09 0.47 -7.71
CA VAL A 294 15.29 -0.65 -7.24
C VAL A 294 14.34 -0.08 -6.20
N TRP A 295 13.05 -0.30 -6.39
CA TRP A 295 12.00 0.09 -5.47
C TRP A 295 11.12 -1.12 -5.17
N VAL A 296 10.81 -1.31 -3.89
CA VAL A 296 9.61 -2.05 -3.52
C VAL A 296 8.41 -1.12 -3.76
N LEU A 297 7.39 -1.61 -4.45
CA LEU A 297 6.12 -0.92 -4.63
C LEU A 297 5.14 -1.47 -3.59
N HIS A 298 4.47 -0.57 -2.87
CA HIS A 298 3.41 -0.92 -1.95
C HIS A 298 2.07 -0.40 -2.49
N GLY A 299 1.27 -1.29 -3.09
CA GLY A 299 -0.02 -0.99 -3.72
C GLY A 299 -1.21 -0.85 -2.76
N GLY A 300 -0.97 -0.84 -1.45
CA GLY A 300 -1.97 -0.75 -0.38
C GLY A 300 -2.12 -2.06 0.41
N ASP A 301 -2.27 -3.19 -0.29
CA ASP A 301 -2.40 -4.53 0.30
C ASP A 301 -1.44 -5.57 -0.30
N HIS A 302 -0.67 -5.16 -1.32
CA HIS A 302 0.27 -6.02 -2.03
C HIS A 302 1.60 -5.30 -2.26
N PHE A 303 2.69 -6.07 -2.25
CA PHE A 303 4.03 -5.59 -2.53
C PHE A 303 4.56 -6.22 -3.81
N THR A 304 5.15 -5.40 -4.66
CA THR A 304 5.82 -5.80 -5.90
C THR A 304 7.18 -5.12 -6.04
N VAL A 305 8.00 -5.50 -7.02
CA VAL A 305 9.33 -4.91 -7.20
C VAL A 305 9.42 -4.22 -8.54
N LEU A 306 9.99 -3.01 -8.55
CA LEU A 306 10.28 -2.21 -9.73
C LEU A 306 11.77 -1.91 -9.80
N PHE A 307 12.42 -2.11 -10.94
CA PHE A 307 13.84 -1.80 -11.06
C PHE A 307 14.25 -1.43 -12.49
N SER A 308 15.44 -0.83 -12.64
CA SER A 308 16.10 -0.64 -13.94
C SER A 308 17.37 -1.47 -14.04
N GLU A 309 17.80 -1.77 -15.27
CA GLU A 309 19.00 -2.58 -15.53
C GLU A 309 20.32 -1.80 -15.39
N THR A 310 20.23 -0.48 -15.22
CA THR A 310 21.37 0.47 -15.25
C THR A 310 21.36 1.30 -13.94
N PRO A 311 22.32 2.19 -13.66
CA PRO A 311 22.28 3.07 -12.45
C PRO A 311 21.62 4.46 -12.64
N LEU A 312 21.03 5.05 -11.57
CA LEU A 312 20.22 6.30 -11.59
C LEU A 312 20.90 7.57 -12.13
N ASP A 313 22.18 7.75 -11.85
CA ASP A 313 23.01 8.83 -12.35
C ASP A 313 23.25 8.77 -13.87
N THR A 314 22.92 7.61 -14.45
CA THR A 314 22.85 7.22 -15.86
C THR A 314 22.04 8.09 -16.81
N TYR A 315 20.91 8.59 -16.31
CA TYR A 315 19.68 8.41 -17.07
C TYR A 315 19.20 9.60 -17.89
N LYS A 316 18.59 9.25 -19.03
CA LYS A 316 17.81 10.15 -19.86
C LYS A 316 16.49 9.45 -20.21
N PRO A 317 15.34 10.12 -20.08
CA PRO A 317 14.08 9.54 -20.50
C PRO A 317 14.10 9.20 -22.00
N PRO A 318 13.38 8.13 -22.43
CA PRO A 318 12.51 7.28 -21.62
C PRO A 318 13.28 6.37 -20.64
N LEU A 319 12.71 6.12 -19.46
CA LEU A 319 13.24 5.16 -18.49
C LEU A 319 12.61 3.79 -18.77
N GLU A 320 13.46 2.80 -18.98
CA GLU A 320 13.06 1.40 -19.09
C GLU A 320 13.16 0.73 -17.73
N LEU A 321 12.06 0.13 -17.30
CA LEU A 321 11.91 -0.49 -15.99
C LEU A 321 11.28 -1.86 -16.13
N TRP A 322 11.66 -2.75 -15.21
CA TRP A 322 11.04 -4.04 -15.00
C TRP A 322 10.18 -3.96 -13.75
N GLN A 323 8.96 -4.51 -13.83
CA GLN A 323 8.12 -4.74 -12.67
C GLN A 323 7.82 -6.22 -12.54
N PHE A 324 8.05 -6.78 -11.35
CA PHE A 324 7.74 -8.16 -11.05
C PHE A 324 6.60 -8.26 -10.05
N ASN A 325 5.60 -9.05 -10.39
CA ASN A 325 4.54 -9.46 -9.48
C ASN A 325 4.52 -10.99 -9.39
N GLY A 326 4.80 -11.55 -8.21
CA GLY A 326 4.82 -12.98 -7.97
C GLY A 326 3.45 -13.62 -7.68
N LEU A 327 2.40 -12.82 -7.40
CA LEU A 327 1.13 -13.31 -6.82
C LEU A 327 0.03 -13.57 -7.89
N PRO A 328 -0.53 -14.79 -7.96
CA PRO A 328 -1.72 -15.07 -8.78
C PRO A 328 -2.99 -14.30 -8.36
N PRO A 329 -3.92 -13.98 -9.29
CA PRO A 329 -3.88 -14.32 -10.71
C PRO A 329 -3.14 -13.30 -11.59
N ALA A 330 -2.67 -12.18 -11.01
CA ALA A 330 -2.00 -11.13 -11.75
C ALA A 330 -0.54 -11.47 -12.11
N GLY A 331 0.07 -12.41 -11.36
CA GLY A 331 1.38 -13.01 -11.58
C GLY A 331 1.35 -14.55 -11.46
N PRO A 332 2.53 -15.21 -11.44
CA PRO A 332 3.85 -14.61 -11.54
C PRO A 332 4.11 -14.03 -12.94
N ARG A 333 4.53 -12.77 -13.00
CA ARG A 333 4.78 -12.05 -14.26
C ARG A 333 5.90 -11.03 -14.07
N MET A 334 6.83 -11.03 -15.01
CA MET A 334 7.78 -9.95 -15.24
C MET A 334 7.26 -9.07 -16.39
N ALA A 335 7.08 -7.78 -16.14
CA ALA A 335 6.56 -6.81 -17.09
C ALA A 335 7.59 -5.74 -17.42
N HIS A 336 7.71 -5.36 -18.69
CA HIS A 336 8.58 -4.27 -19.11
C HIS A 336 7.78 -2.98 -19.32
N ILE A 337 8.22 -1.92 -18.64
CA ILE A 337 7.54 -0.65 -18.50
C ILE A 337 8.45 0.46 -18.99
N THR A 338 7.92 1.30 -19.87
CA THR A 338 8.59 2.50 -20.34
C THR A 338 7.93 3.72 -19.71
N ILE A 339 8.71 4.52 -18.98
CA ILE A 339 8.28 5.80 -18.42
C ILE A 339 8.83 6.94 -19.27
N ARG A 340 7.96 7.85 -19.71
CA ARG A 340 8.35 9.10 -20.37
C ARG A 340 8.00 10.27 -19.46
N GLY A 341 8.96 11.15 -19.23
CA GLY A 341 8.87 12.29 -18.32
C GLY A 341 10.26 12.60 -17.78
N ASP A 342 10.58 13.87 -17.59
CA ASP A 342 11.90 14.31 -17.13
C ASP A 342 11.85 14.97 -15.74
N LYS A 343 10.66 15.13 -15.16
CA LYS A 343 10.49 15.74 -13.85
C LYS A 343 10.42 14.70 -12.74
N GLU A 344 11.31 14.84 -11.77
CA GLU A 344 11.19 14.13 -10.50
C GLU A 344 10.39 14.95 -9.48
N ALA A 345 9.82 14.27 -8.50
CA ALA A 345 9.24 14.89 -7.32
C ALA A 345 10.31 15.68 -6.56
N GLU A 346 9.92 16.89 -6.13
CA GLU A 346 10.74 17.72 -5.25
C GLU A 346 10.88 17.06 -3.87
N PRO A 347 11.98 17.31 -3.14
CA PRO A 347 12.13 16.87 -1.77
C PRO A 347 10.95 17.30 -0.89
N ALA A 348 10.59 16.44 0.07
CA ALA A 348 9.57 16.81 1.05
C ALA A 348 9.99 18.10 1.81
N PRO A 349 9.07 19.06 2.02
CA PRO A 349 9.32 20.23 2.86
C PRO A 349 9.86 19.88 4.26
N GLU A 350 10.51 20.83 4.94
CA GLU A 350 11.06 20.61 6.30
C GLU A 350 10.00 20.43 7.38
N GLN A 351 8.78 20.90 7.13
CA GLN A 351 7.65 20.78 8.04
C GLN A 351 6.41 20.37 7.28
N HIS A 352 5.69 19.41 7.85
CA HIS A 352 4.35 19.05 7.43
C HIS A 352 3.45 20.26 7.64
N GLN A 353 2.77 20.67 6.58
CA GLN A 353 1.75 21.70 6.64
C GLN A 353 0.40 21.01 6.56
N GLU A 354 -0.33 20.96 7.68
CA GLU A 354 -1.72 20.52 7.66
C GLU A 354 -2.53 21.52 6.83
N ALA A 355 -2.91 21.11 5.62
CA ALA A 355 -3.50 21.99 4.61
C ALA A 355 -5.03 22.01 4.65
N TYR A 356 -5.64 21.95 5.83
CA TYR A 356 -7.07 22.24 5.93
C TYR A 356 -7.28 23.75 6.04
N PHE A 357 -7.78 24.35 4.96
CA PHE A 357 -8.30 25.71 4.96
C PHE A 357 -9.81 25.67 4.80
N LYS A 358 -10.51 26.64 5.38
CA LYS A 358 -11.94 26.78 5.15
C LYS A 358 -12.19 26.94 3.64
N PRO A 359 -13.00 26.06 3.01
CA PRO A 359 -13.28 26.17 1.59
C PRO A 359 -14.09 27.45 1.32
N ALA A 360 -13.82 28.09 0.19
CA ALA A 360 -14.58 29.24 -0.25
C ALA A 360 -15.92 28.80 -0.85
N VAL A 361 -16.97 29.61 -0.69
CA VAL A 361 -18.29 29.29 -1.27
C VAL A 361 -18.16 29.13 -2.80
N GLY A 362 -18.65 28.01 -3.32
CA GLY A 362 -18.52 27.63 -4.72
C GLY A 362 -17.23 26.89 -5.10
N GLU A 363 -16.28 26.70 -4.18
CA GLU A 363 -15.15 25.78 -4.36
C GLU A 363 -15.64 24.32 -4.37
N ILE A 364 -15.04 23.44 -5.17
CA ILE A 364 -15.36 22.01 -5.09
C ILE A 364 -14.87 21.48 -3.74
N GLU A 365 -15.83 21.04 -2.92
CA GLU A 365 -15.57 20.41 -1.62
C GLU A 365 -15.39 18.91 -1.76
N ASP A 366 -16.15 18.26 -2.64
CA ASP A 366 -16.09 16.81 -2.84
C ASP A 366 -16.51 16.37 -4.25
N ILE A 367 -16.09 15.17 -4.65
CA ILE A 367 -16.56 14.47 -5.86
C ILE A 367 -17.23 13.17 -5.44
N VAL A 368 -18.55 13.13 -5.61
CA VAL A 368 -19.40 12.03 -5.14
C VAL A 368 -19.17 10.77 -5.97
N GLN A 369 -19.27 10.91 -7.29
CA GLN A 369 -19.24 9.79 -8.23
C GLN A 369 -18.93 10.25 -9.66
N ALA A 370 -18.46 9.32 -10.48
CA ALA A 370 -18.45 9.48 -11.94
C ALA A 370 -19.85 9.24 -12.51
N HIS A 371 -20.16 9.86 -13.65
CA HIS A 371 -21.45 9.73 -14.30
C HIS A 371 -21.67 8.29 -14.77
N PRO A 372 -22.76 7.61 -14.36
CA PRO A 372 -22.96 6.19 -14.67
C PRO A 372 -22.93 5.87 -16.16
N ASP A 373 -23.57 6.71 -16.99
CA ASP A 373 -23.60 6.51 -18.43
C ASP A 373 -22.23 6.67 -19.09
N ASP A 374 -21.40 7.60 -18.61
CA ASP A 374 -20.06 7.82 -19.17
C ASP A 374 -19.15 6.63 -18.82
N LYS A 375 -19.24 6.14 -17.58
CA LYS A 375 -18.53 4.95 -17.12
C LYS A 375 -18.95 3.68 -17.88
N ALA A 376 -20.23 3.56 -18.22
CA ALA A 376 -20.76 2.44 -19.00
C ALA A 376 -20.37 2.55 -20.49
N ALA A 377 -20.37 3.75 -21.06
CA ALA A 377 -20.07 3.99 -22.46
C ALA A 377 -18.56 3.92 -22.77
N LYS A 378 -17.73 4.42 -21.86
CA LYS A 378 -16.28 4.51 -22.02
C LYS A 378 -15.57 3.96 -20.76
N PRO A 379 -15.62 2.64 -20.52
CA PRO A 379 -14.93 2.06 -19.38
C PRO A 379 -13.42 2.34 -19.46
N GLU A 380 -12.79 2.61 -18.33
CA GLU A 380 -11.34 2.93 -18.21
C GLU A 380 -10.89 4.25 -18.87
N GLU A 381 -11.77 5.02 -19.52
CA GLU A 381 -11.47 6.35 -20.07
C GLU A 381 -11.99 7.47 -19.14
N TRP A 382 -11.55 7.48 -17.88
CA TRP A 382 -12.11 8.41 -16.87
C TRP A 382 -11.86 9.89 -17.16
N GLN A 383 -10.92 10.20 -18.04
CA GLN A 383 -10.65 11.55 -18.51
C GLN A 383 -11.74 12.07 -19.46
N GLU A 384 -12.61 11.18 -19.94
CA GLU A 384 -13.75 11.49 -20.79
C GLU A 384 -15.08 11.47 -20.01
N TRP A 385 -15.03 11.30 -18.69
CA TRP A 385 -16.21 11.21 -17.83
C TRP A 385 -16.58 12.57 -17.24
N ARG A 386 -17.86 12.69 -16.92
CA ARG A 386 -18.36 13.70 -15.99
C ARG A 386 -18.34 13.19 -14.56
N PHE A 387 -18.16 14.09 -13.62
CA PHE A 387 -18.10 13.83 -12.19
C PHE A 387 -19.09 14.71 -11.43
N GLU A 388 -19.80 14.13 -10.46
CA GLU A 388 -20.72 14.85 -9.58
C GLU A 388 -19.94 15.59 -8.51
N ALA A 389 -19.70 16.89 -8.72
CA ALA A 389 -19.00 17.79 -7.83
C ALA A 389 -19.97 18.46 -6.85
N VAL A 390 -19.70 18.34 -5.56
CA VAL A 390 -20.41 19.09 -4.51
C VAL A 390 -19.59 20.33 -4.19
N LEU A 391 -20.24 21.49 -4.29
CA LEU A 391 -19.63 22.77 -3.99
C LEU A 391 -19.79 23.13 -2.51
N ALA A 392 -18.78 23.77 -1.95
CA ALA A 392 -18.85 24.37 -0.64
C ALA A 392 -19.95 25.45 -0.61
N VAL A 393 -20.78 25.39 0.43
CA VAL A 393 -21.86 26.34 0.70
C VAL A 393 -21.49 27.25 1.86
N ASP A 394 -22.14 28.41 1.97
CA ASP A 394 -21.92 29.28 3.12
C ASP A 394 -22.42 28.61 4.40
N ASP A 395 -21.48 28.28 5.28
CA ASP A 395 -21.81 27.69 6.56
C ASP A 395 -20.91 28.23 7.69
N PRO A 396 -21.52 28.86 8.71
CA PRO A 396 -20.80 29.43 9.83
C PRO A 396 -20.22 28.37 10.80
N SER A 397 -20.67 27.11 10.75
CA SER A 397 -20.17 26.02 11.59
C SER A 397 -18.81 25.48 11.14
N VAL A 398 -18.41 25.72 9.88
CA VAL A 398 -17.10 25.30 9.36
C VAL A 398 -16.00 26.08 10.06
N LYS A 399 -15.16 25.36 10.80
CA LYS A 399 -14.00 25.88 11.53
C LYS A 399 -12.71 25.56 10.78
N GLY A 400 -11.77 26.49 10.78
CA GLY A 400 -10.46 26.31 10.17
C GLY A 400 -9.82 27.66 9.91
N PRO A 401 -8.51 27.71 9.64
CA PRO A 401 -7.87 28.93 9.19
C PRO A 401 -8.39 29.33 7.81
N ASP A 402 -8.44 30.64 7.56
CA ASP A 402 -8.64 31.16 6.22
C ASP A 402 -7.43 30.81 5.34
N ARG A 403 -7.68 30.56 4.06
CA ARG A 403 -6.63 30.31 3.08
C ARG A 403 -5.71 31.54 2.99
N PRO A 404 -4.38 31.39 3.17
CA PRO A 404 -3.44 32.50 3.09
C PRO A 404 -3.46 33.17 1.72
N ALA A 405 -3.35 34.51 1.70
CA ALA A 405 -3.29 35.28 0.44
C ALA A 405 -2.07 34.95 -0.44
N SER A 406 -1.06 34.28 0.12
CA SER A 406 0.11 33.78 -0.62
C SER A 406 -0.17 32.52 -1.43
N MET A 407 -1.26 31.79 -1.14
CA MET A 407 -1.66 30.64 -1.94
C MET A 407 -2.50 31.06 -3.15
N PRO A 408 -2.48 30.29 -4.25
CA PRO A 408 -3.41 30.49 -5.35
C PRO A 408 -4.86 30.49 -4.85
N ALA A 409 -5.67 31.41 -5.38
CA ALA A 409 -7.10 31.43 -5.11
C ALA A 409 -7.76 30.15 -5.66
N PRO A 410 -8.71 29.55 -4.92
CA PRO A 410 -9.41 28.37 -5.39
C PRO A 410 -10.28 28.71 -6.61
N VAL A 411 -10.52 27.71 -7.46
CA VAL A 411 -11.46 27.85 -8.56
C VAL A 411 -12.88 27.83 -7.99
N ILE A 412 -13.66 28.86 -8.30
CA ILE A 412 -15.03 29.04 -7.81
C ILE A 412 -16.02 28.78 -8.93
N PHE A 413 -16.97 27.89 -8.68
CA PHE A 413 -18.10 27.60 -9.55
C PHE A 413 -19.33 28.37 -9.06
N THR A 414 -20.05 29.00 -9.99
CA THR A 414 -21.26 29.76 -9.66
C THR A 414 -22.49 28.94 -10.04
N LEU A 415 -23.40 28.75 -9.09
CA LEU A 415 -24.71 28.16 -9.37
C LEU A 415 -25.57 29.16 -10.15
N SER A 416 -26.12 28.74 -11.27
CA SER A 416 -26.92 29.58 -12.17
C SER A 416 -27.99 28.76 -12.87
N SER A 417 -28.92 29.42 -13.56
CA SER A 417 -29.94 28.74 -14.37
C SER A 417 -29.37 27.89 -15.50
N GLU A 418 -28.10 28.10 -15.90
CA GLU A 418 -27.45 27.35 -16.97
C GLU A 418 -26.93 25.98 -16.53
N ASN A 419 -26.59 25.84 -15.24
CA ASN A 419 -26.09 24.59 -14.66
C ASN A 419 -27.06 23.98 -13.63
N GLU A 420 -28.27 24.52 -13.56
CA GLU A 420 -29.32 24.01 -12.69
C GLU A 420 -29.80 22.65 -13.19
N PRO A 421 -29.99 21.65 -12.29
CA PRO A 421 -30.49 20.34 -12.66
C PRO A 421 -31.80 20.47 -13.43
N ALA A 422 -31.86 19.80 -14.60
CA ALA A 422 -33.02 19.87 -15.46
C ALA A 422 -34.29 19.41 -14.72
N THR A 423 -35.46 19.91 -15.11
CA THR A 423 -36.73 19.59 -14.42
C THR A 423 -37.01 18.08 -14.33
N GLY A 424 -36.40 17.26 -15.20
CA GLY A 424 -36.53 15.81 -15.21
C GLY A 424 -35.42 15.05 -14.46
N GLU A 425 -34.46 15.73 -13.84
CA GLU A 425 -33.27 15.11 -13.25
C GLU A 425 -33.26 15.21 -11.72
N PRO A 426 -32.84 14.13 -11.02
CA PRO A 426 -32.61 14.20 -9.58
C PRO A 426 -31.43 15.10 -9.26
N TRP A 427 -31.37 15.63 -8.04
CA TRP A 427 -30.30 16.53 -7.63
C TRP A 427 -29.88 16.34 -6.18
N ARG A 428 -28.59 16.49 -5.89
CA ARG A 428 -28.05 16.36 -4.53
C ARG A 428 -27.96 17.71 -3.86
N CYS A 429 -28.47 17.81 -2.63
CA CYS A 429 -28.34 19.00 -1.81
C CYS A 429 -26.91 19.12 -1.26
N ALA A 430 -26.21 20.20 -1.61
CA ALA A 430 -24.82 20.42 -1.19
C ALA A 430 -24.71 20.58 0.33
N SER A 431 -25.61 21.36 0.93
CA SER A 431 -25.66 21.55 2.39
C SER A 431 -25.84 20.23 3.16
N CYS A 432 -26.77 19.37 2.73
CA CYS A 432 -27.01 18.08 3.37
C CYS A 432 -25.84 17.11 3.17
N TYR A 433 -25.25 17.10 1.97
CA TYR A 433 -24.14 16.20 1.66
C TYR A 433 -22.89 16.55 2.46
N ARG A 434 -22.67 17.82 2.79
CA ARG A 434 -21.54 18.22 3.64
C ARG A 434 -21.61 17.56 5.02
N THR A 435 -22.79 17.55 5.63
CA THR A 435 -23.03 16.90 6.93
C THR A 435 -23.38 15.41 6.81
N ARG A 436 -23.15 14.77 5.66
CA ARG A 436 -23.64 13.41 5.37
C ARG A 436 -23.19 12.35 6.38
N PHE A 437 -22.01 12.47 6.97
CA PHE A 437 -21.56 11.49 7.96
C PHE A 437 -22.21 11.71 9.33
N GLU A 438 -22.70 12.91 9.62
CA GLU A 438 -23.47 13.22 10.82
C GLU A 438 -24.96 12.87 10.66
N THR A 439 -25.51 13.13 9.47
CA THR A 439 -26.94 12.99 9.18
C THR A 439 -27.30 11.73 8.40
N MET A 440 -26.31 10.97 7.95
CA MET A 440 -26.44 9.83 7.03
C MET A 440 -27.17 10.17 5.72
N CYS A 441 -27.11 11.44 5.29
CA CYS A 441 -27.81 11.93 4.10
C CYS A 441 -26.93 11.81 2.84
N PHE A 442 -26.95 10.62 2.22
CA PHE A 442 -26.25 10.34 0.96
C PHE A 442 -27.18 10.29 -0.27
N GLY A 443 -28.45 10.63 -0.12
CA GLY A 443 -29.45 10.55 -1.19
C GLY A 443 -29.45 11.75 -2.15
N GLN A 444 -30.18 11.59 -3.25
CA GLN A 444 -30.57 12.70 -4.14
C GLN A 444 -32.06 13.03 -3.89
N ASN A 445 -32.43 14.27 -4.13
CA ASN A 445 -33.82 14.69 -4.20
C ASN A 445 -34.44 14.25 -5.52
N GLU A 446 -35.73 13.98 -5.51
CA GLU A 446 -36.49 13.58 -6.70
C GLU A 446 -36.49 14.67 -7.78
N ALA A 447 -36.60 14.23 -9.04
CA ALA A 447 -36.67 15.10 -10.20
C ALA A 447 -37.82 16.13 -10.10
N GLY A 448 -37.54 17.37 -10.50
CA GLY A 448 -38.51 18.47 -10.52
C GLY A 448 -38.79 19.12 -9.15
N THR A 449 -38.17 18.64 -8.07
CA THR A 449 -38.26 19.29 -6.77
C THR A 449 -37.38 20.55 -6.73
N THR A 450 -37.90 21.63 -6.13
CA THR A 450 -37.16 22.90 -5.93
C THR A 450 -36.74 23.13 -4.48
N VAL A 451 -37.11 22.19 -3.59
CA VAL A 451 -36.84 22.21 -2.15
C VAL A 451 -36.24 20.87 -1.78
N CYS A 452 -35.19 20.88 -0.96
CA CYS A 452 -34.56 19.66 -0.50
C CYS A 452 -35.51 18.87 0.42
N GLN A 453 -35.70 17.58 0.12
CA GLN A 453 -36.58 16.68 0.85
C GLN A 453 -36.04 16.30 2.24
N SER A 454 -34.76 16.60 2.53
CA SER A 454 -34.12 16.32 3.83
C SER A 454 -34.09 17.54 4.74
N CYS A 455 -33.50 18.67 4.31
CA CYS A 455 -33.38 19.86 5.15
C CYS A 455 -34.52 20.89 4.97
N GLY A 456 -35.35 20.75 3.94
CA GLY A 456 -36.45 21.68 3.64
C GLY A 456 -36.02 23.04 3.09
N GLN A 457 -34.72 23.27 2.86
CA GLN A 457 -34.22 24.50 2.23
C GLN A 457 -34.48 24.50 0.72
N THR A 458 -34.61 25.69 0.13
CA THR A 458 -34.73 25.82 -1.34
C THR A 458 -33.44 25.38 -2.02
N ARG A 459 -33.54 24.93 -3.27
CA ARG A 459 -32.37 24.55 -4.08
C ARG A 459 -31.34 25.67 -4.21
N ALA A 460 -31.79 26.93 -4.27
CA ALA A 460 -30.92 28.10 -4.34
C ALA A 460 -30.17 28.35 -3.03
N ASP A 461 -30.85 28.19 -1.88
CA ASP A 461 -30.24 28.43 -0.57
C ASP A 461 -29.31 27.28 -0.15
N ALA A 462 -29.71 26.04 -0.43
CA ALA A 462 -29.00 24.84 0.02
C ALA A 462 -27.80 24.48 -0.86
N GLY A 463 -27.74 25.04 -2.07
CA GLY A 463 -26.84 24.63 -3.15
C GLY A 463 -27.14 23.23 -3.69
N TYR A 464 -26.56 22.91 -4.84
CA TYR A 464 -26.71 21.61 -5.50
C TYR A 464 -25.40 21.12 -6.12
N SER A 465 -25.26 19.80 -6.30
CA SER A 465 -24.13 19.22 -7.02
C SER A 465 -24.15 19.57 -8.50
N LEU A 466 -22.97 19.68 -9.11
CA LEU A 466 -22.77 19.90 -10.54
C LEU A 466 -22.19 18.66 -11.20
N TRP A 467 -22.56 18.42 -12.45
CA TRP A 467 -21.83 17.47 -13.31
C TRP A 467 -20.77 18.24 -14.09
N LEU A 468 -19.50 17.95 -13.83
CA LEU A 468 -18.36 18.57 -14.48
C LEU A 468 -17.58 17.53 -15.27
N HIS A 469 -17.26 17.81 -16.53
CA HIS A 469 -16.32 16.99 -17.29
C HIS A 469 -14.93 17.03 -16.63
N PHE A 470 -14.12 15.97 -16.80
CA PHE A 470 -12.77 15.89 -16.24
C PHE A 470 -11.93 17.16 -16.49
N ASP A 471 -11.93 17.68 -17.72
CA ASP A 471 -11.17 18.89 -18.10
C ASP A 471 -11.68 20.19 -17.45
N GLU A 472 -12.91 20.19 -16.94
CA GLU A 472 -13.49 21.32 -16.19
C GLU A 472 -13.10 21.29 -14.70
N LEU A 473 -12.62 20.14 -14.21
CA LEU A 473 -12.14 20.03 -12.84
C LEU A 473 -10.85 20.85 -12.65
N PRO A 474 -10.66 21.52 -11.49
CA PRO A 474 -9.37 22.12 -11.15
C PRO A 474 -8.25 21.07 -11.15
N LEU A 475 -7.01 21.47 -11.41
CA LEU A 475 -5.86 20.56 -11.56
C LEU A 475 -5.67 19.61 -10.37
N GLU A 476 -5.92 20.07 -9.14
CA GLU A 476 -5.85 19.24 -7.93
C GLU A 476 -6.90 18.11 -7.95
N TRP A 477 -8.11 18.40 -8.43
CA TRP A 477 -9.19 17.43 -8.58
C TRP A 477 -8.95 16.48 -9.76
N GLN A 478 -8.42 16.97 -10.88
CA GLN A 478 -7.96 16.10 -11.98
C GLN A 478 -6.92 15.09 -11.50
N ARG A 479 -5.95 15.54 -10.69
CA ARG A 479 -4.95 14.65 -10.05
C ARG A 479 -5.60 13.63 -9.12
N LYS A 480 -6.58 14.05 -8.29
CA LYS A 480 -7.34 13.12 -7.45
C LYS A 480 -8.12 12.09 -8.28
N MET A 481 -8.77 12.49 -9.36
CA MET A 481 -9.52 11.57 -10.23
C MET A 481 -8.59 10.63 -10.99
N ASN A 482 -7.45 11.12 -11.47
CA ASN A 482 -6.39 10.27 -12.01
C ASN A 482 -5.94 9.23 -10.96
N ARG A 483 -5.65 9.62 -9.71
CA ARG A 483 -5.26 8.67 -8.66
C ARG A 483 -6.33 7.60 -8.39
N ARG A 484 -7.62 8.00 -8.40
CA ARG A 484 -8.76 7.15 -8.09
C ARG A 484 -9.08 6.14 -9.20
N HIS A 485 -8.85 6.52 -10.47
CA HIS A 485 -9.31 5.74 -11.62
C HIS A 485 -8.17 5.17 -12.48
N ALA A 486 -6.96 5.71 -12.40
CA ALA A 486 -5.81 5.15 -13.08
C ALA A 486 -5.35 3.83 -12.46
N PRO A 487 -4.66 2.98 -13.22
CA PRO A 487 -4.01 1.80 -12.65
C PRO A 487 -3.09 2.21 -11.49
N LYS A 488 -3.17 1.49 -10.35
CA LYS A 488 -2.40 1.81 -9.13
C LYS A 488 -0.91 2.05 -9.40
N LEU A 489 -0.32 1.26 -10.28
CA LEU A 489 1.08 1.42 -10.69
C LEU A 489 1.37 2.81 -11.27
N VAL A 490 0.50 3.31 -12.14
CA VAL A 490 0.65 4.65 -12.73
C VAL A 490 0.59 5.71 -11.64
N SER A 491 -0.40 5.60 -10.74
CA SER A 491 -0.56 6.52 -9.61
C SER A 491 0.67 6.52 -8.68
N LEU A 492 1.26 5.35 -8.41
CA LEU A 492 2.48 5.21 -7.62
C LEU A 492 3.69 5.82 -8.33
N LEU A 493 3.90 5.51 -9.61
CA LEU A 493 5.01 6.07 -10.39
C LEU A 493 4.95 7.60 -10.43
N GLN A 494 3.74 8.16 -10.51
CA GLN A 494 3.52 9.61 -10.47
C GLN A 494 3.81 10.26 -9.11
N THR A 495 3.98 9.50 -8.02
CA THR A 495 4.51 10.04 -6.76
C THR A 495 6.00 10.39 -6.86
N LYS A 496 6.74 9.71 -7.76
CA LYS A 496 8.16 9.95 -8.03
C LYS A 496 8.39 10.77 -9.28
N TRP A 497 7.61 10.53 -10.34
CA TRP A 497 7.70 11.22 -11.64
C TRP A 497 6.35 11.87 -11.99
N PRO A 498 6.03 13.06 -11.46
CA PRO A 498 4.67 13.60 -11.43
C PRO A 498 4.01 13.86 -12.78
N ASP A 499 4.78 14.02 -13.85
CA ASP A 499 4.30 14.28 -15.20
C ASP A 499 4.48 13.08 -16.13
N CYS A 500 4.82 11.91 -15.59
CA CYS A 500 5.16 10.80 -16.44
C CYS A 500 3.95 10.15 -17.12
N THR A 501 4.16 9.71 -18.36
CA THR A 501 3.32 8.71 -19.02
C THR A 501 3.96 7.34 -18.89
N VAL A 502 3.14 6.31 -18.68
CA VAL A 502 3.60 4.94 -18.47
C VAL A 502 3.05 4.07 -19.60
N GLU A 503 3.95 3.40 -20.32
CA GLU A 503 3.64 2.43 -21.37
C GLU A 503 4.09 1.04 -20.88
N CYS A 504 3.31 0.00 -21.17
CA CYS A 504 3.63 -1.39 -20.82
C CYS A 504 3.74 -2.20 -22.10
N ASN A 505 4.87 -2.87 -22.30
CA ASN A 505 5.16 -3.59 -23.54
C ASN A 505 4.21 -4.77 -23.78
N GLU A 506 3.68 -5.37 -22.71
CA GLU A 506 2.71 -6.46 -22.81
C GLU A 506 1.24 -5.97 -22.93
N GLY A 507 1.04 -4.67 -23.12
CA GLY A 507 -0.26 -4.05 -23.39
C GLY A 507 -1.05 -3.67 -22.14
N LYS A 508 -1.33 -4.62 -21.24
CA LYS A 508 -2.06 -4.33 -19.99
C LYS A 508 -1.10 -3.98 -18.85
N MET A 509 -1.36 -2.84 -18.21
CA MET A 509 -0.62 -2.41 -17.02
C MET A 509 -0.64 -3.50 -15.94
N PRO A 510 0.54 -3.84 -15.37
CA PRO A 510 0.58 -4.80 -14.28
C PRO A 510 0.02 -4.19 -13.00
N SER A 511 -0.46 -5.05 -12.10
CA SER A 511 -0.85 -4.61 -10.75
C SER A 511 0.40 -4.30 -9.94
N ALA A 512 0.33 -3.20 -9.19
CA ALA A 512 1.37 -2.79 -8.25
C ALA A 512 1.05 -3.25 -6.83
#